data_AF-A0A836RIZ3-F1
#
_entry.id   AF-A0A836RIZ3-F1
#
_cell.length_a   1.000
_cell.length_b   1.000
_cell.length_c   1.000
_cell.angle_alpha   90.00
_cell.angle_beta   90.00
_cell.angle_gamma   90.00
#
_symmetry.space_group_name_H-M   'P 1'
#
loop_
_entity.id
_entity.type
_entity.pdbx_description
1 polymer ?
#
loop_
_entity_poly.entity_id
_entity_poly.type
_entity_poly.pdbx_seq_one_letter_code
_entity_poly.pdbx_strand_id
1 'polypeptide(L)'
;VIPRRIVDTHGQALDVPLKMASDPSRGLHVGTVLTADHLVRTVAEKQQLAERFGAIAVDVETLAVAQVCRDEKKPFMAVRAISDDLSSDLPPEVLTVVGDTGVMRFGAALGALWKRPSSVKDILRLRESAHQAAERLAIFLDGVIAQLHETITSPAEQTEPPA
;
A
#
# COMPACT_ATOMS: atom_id res chain seq x y z
N VAL A 1 -1.26 -0.53 -7.33
CA VAL A 1 0.14 -1.00 -7.36
C VAL A 1 0.19 -2.43 -6.84
N ILE A 2 0.86 -3.31 -7.57
CA ILE A 2 1.14 -4.68 -7.15
C ILE A 2 2.65 -4.86 -7.03
N PRO A 3 3.16 -5.31 -5.88
CA PRO A 3 4.58 -5.52 -5.70
C PRO A 3 5.03 -6.76 -6.49
N ARG A 4 6.02 -6.59 -7.36
CA ARG A 4 6.86 -7.71 -7.82
C ARG A 4 7.97 -8.04 -6.82
N ARG A 5 8.38 -7.02 -6.06
CA ARG A 5 9.42 -7.06 -5.04
C ARG A 5 9.02 -6.11 -3.92
N ILE A 6 9.26 -6.54 -2.70
CA ILE A 6 9.07 -5.73 -1.49
C ILE A 6 10.44 -5.60 -0.83
N VAL A 7 10.81 -4.40 -0.43
CA VAL A 7 12.10 -4.10 0.22
C VAL A 7 11.86 -3.26 1.47
N ASP A 8 12.82 -3.20 2.38
CA ASP A 8 12.83 -2.23 3.48
C ASP A 8 14.05 -1.30 3.43
N THR A 9 14.10 -0.38 4.39
CA THR A 9 15.20 0.57 4.61
C THR A 9 16.48 -0.09 5.14
N HIS A 10 16.40 -1.33 5.64
CA HIS A 10 17.50 -2.09 6.25
C HIS A 10 18.15 -3.09 5.29
N GLY A 11 17.70 -3.15 4.04
CA GLY A 11 18.25 -4.00 2.99
C GLY A 11 17.63 -5.40 2.92
N GLN A 12 16.56 -5.67 3.67
CA GLN A 12 15.76 -6.86 3.49
C GLN A 12 14.93 -6.75 2.20
N ALA A 13 14.70 -7.90 1.56
CA ALA A 13 13.90 -7.97 0.35
C ALA A 13 13.18 -9.31 0.21
N LEU A 14 12.02 -9.28 -0.42
CA LEU A 14 11.23 -10.45 -0.77
C LEU A 14 10.63 -10.26 -2.17
N ASP A 15 10.91 -11.19 -3.08
CA ASP A 15 10.25 -11.24 -4.39
C ASP A 15 8.91 -11.97 -4.27
N VAL A 16 7.85 -11.38 -4.80
CA VAL A 16 6.51 -11.96 -4.78
C VAL A 16 6.28 -12.66 -6.12
N PRO A 17 6.05 -13.99 -6.15
CA PRO A 17 6.00 -14.78 -7.38
C PRO A 17 4.65 -14.62 -8.12
N LEU A 18 4.26 -13.38 -8.42
CA LEU A 18 2.99 -13.06 -9.06
C LEU A 18 3.23 -12.54 -10.49
N LYS A 19 2.74 -13.28 -11.47
CA LYS A 19 2.88 -12.92 -12.90
C LYS A 19 1.72 -12.04 -13.31
N MET A 20 1.90 -10.73 -13.21
CA MET A 20 0.94 -9.76 -13.71
C MET A 20 1.67 -8.64 -14.44
N ALA A 21 1.18 -8.28 -15.62
CA ALA A 21 1.72 -7.18 -16.39
C ALA A 21 1.27 -5.83 -15.81
N SER A 22 2.14 -4.82 -15.87
CA SER A 22 1.73 -3.45 -15.61
C SER A 22 0.84 -2.97 -16.76
N ASP A 23 -0.24 -2.27 -16.42
CA ASP A 23 -1.09 -1.55 -17.38
C ASP A 23 -1.38 -0.14 -16.82
N PRO A 24 -0.46 0.82 -17.01
CA PRO A 24 -0.62 2.18 -16.53
C PRO A 24 -1.86 2.89 -17.10
N SER A 25 -2.33 2.49 -18.29
CA SER A 25 -3.51 3.09 -18.92
C SER A 25 -4.80 2.81 -18.13
N ARG A 26 -4.80 1.71 -17.36
CA ARG A 26 -5.89 1.32 -16.45
C ARG A 26 -5.55 1.58 -14.98
N GLY A 27 -4.48 2.32 -14.70
CA GLY A 27 -4.01 2.60 -13.33
C GLY A 27 -3.38 1.39 -12.62
N LEU A 28 -2.99 0.35 -13.36
CA LEU A 28 -2.35 -0.84 -12.83
C LEU A 28 -0.83 -0.73 -12.96
N HIS A 29 -0.15 -0.58 -11.84
CA HIS A 29 1.30 -0.49 -11.78
C HIS A 29 1.89 -1.71 -11.09
N VAL A 30 2.97 -2.24 -11.65
CA VAL A 30 3.73 -3.37 -11.09
C VAL A 30 5.17 -2.95 -10.87
N GLY A 31 5.70 -3.13 -9.67
CA GLY A 31 7.05 -2.65 -9.35
C GLY A 31 7.50 -2.95 -7.93
N THR A 32 8.56 -2.27 -7.50
CA THR A 32 9.09 -2.39 -6.14
C THR A 32 8.24 -1.56 -5.18
N VAL A 33 7.85 -2.15 -4.06
CA VAL A 33 7.24 -1.44 -2.92
C VAL A 33 8.24 -1.40 -1.77
N LEU A 34 8.44 -0.23 -1.18
CA LEU A 34 9.26 -0.04 0.01
C LEU A 34 8.38 -0.11 1.26
N THR A 35 8.82 -0.83 2.28
CA THR A 35 8.32 -0.75 3.64
C THR A 35 9.28 0.12 4.46
N ALA A 36 8.82 1.29 4.89
CA ALA A 36 9.60 2.25 5.68
C ALA A 36 9.34 2.07 7.18
N ASP A 37 10.28 2.52 8.01
CA ASP A 37 10.17 2.46 9.48
C ASP A 37 9.18 3.49 10.06
N HIS A 38 8.74 4.44 9.25
CA HIS A 38 7.89 5.54 9.67
C HIS A 38 7.03 6.07 8.52
N LEU A 39 6.01 6.86 8.88
CA LEU A 39 5.15 7.52 7.90
C LEU A 39 5.94 8.53 7.07
N VAL A 40 6.11 8.22 5.78
CA VAL A 40 6.77 9.09 4.80
C VAL A 40 5.82 10.21 4.40
N ARG A 41 6.14 11.45 4.79
CA ARG A 41 5.21 12.58 4.65
C ARG A 41 5.52 13.52 3.51
N THR A 42 6.78 13.92 3.38
CA THR A 42 7.14 15.02 2.49
C THR A 42 7.41 14.51 1.08
N VAL A 43 7.10 15.31 0.07
CA VAL A 43 7.40 14.99 -1.33
C VAL A 43 8.90 14.74 -1.51
N ALA A 44 9.75 15.55 -0.86
CA ALA A 44 11.19 15.39 -0.90
C ALA A 44 11.65 14.01 -0.38
N GLU A 45 11.10 13.57 0.75
CA GLU A 45 11.42 12.26 1.32
C GLU A 45 10.89 11.11 0.44
N LYS A 46 9.66 11.22 -0.07
CA LYS A 46 9.10 10.23 -1.02
C LYS A 46 9.99 10.10 -2.26
N GLN A 47 10.46 11.21 -2.83
CA GLN A 47 11.37 11.23 -3.98
C GLN A 47 12.73 10.59 -3.65
N GLN A 48 13.32 10.95 -2.50
CA GLN A 48 14.60 10.39 -2.06
C GLN A 48 14.52 8.86 -1.90
N LEU A 49 13.42 8.36 -1.32
CA LEU A 49 13.21 6.92 -1.15
C LEU A 49 12.95 6.23 -2.50
N ALA A 50 12.18 6.86 -3.40
CA ALA A 50 11.95 6.34 -4.74
C ALA A 50 13.26 6.20 -5.53
N GLU A 51 14.13 7.21 -5.49
CA GLU A 51 15.44 7.17 -6.14
C GLU A 51 16.37 6.12 -5.52
N ARG A 52 16.46 6.10 -4.18
CA ARG A 52 17.37 5.20 -3.46
C ARG A 52 17.02 3.73 -3.61
N PHE A 53 15.74 3.39 -3.58
CA PHE A 53 15.27 1.99 -3.56
C PHE A 53 14.64 1.53 -4.87
N GLY A 54 14.50 2.41 -5.87
CA GLY A 54 13.76 2.13 -7.10
C GLY A 54 12.29 1.79 -6.83
N ALA A 55 11.74 2.33 -5.74
CA ALA A 55 10.39 2.03 -5.26
C ALA A 55 9.34 2.92 -5.96
N ILE A 56 8.21 2.32 -6.33
CA ILE A 56 7.08 3.03 -6.95
C ILE A 56 5.93 3.30 -5.97
N ALA A 57 6.02 2.74 -4.77
CA ALA A 57 5.12 3.02 -3.65
C ALA A 57 5.85 2.73 -2.33
N VAL A 58 5.37 3.33 -1.25
CA VAL A 58 5.89 3.13 0.10
C VAL A 58 4.73 2.88 1.06
N ASP A 59 4.94 2.00 2.03
CA ASP A 59 4.05 1.74 3.17
C ASP A 59 4.88 1.45 4.43
N VAL A 60 4.25 0.97 5.51
CA VAL A 60 4.98 0.65 6.76
C VAL A 60 4.82 -0.81 7.23
N GLU A 61 4.10 -1.67 6.50
CA GLU A 61 3.80 -3.03 6.96
C GLU A 61 4.00 -4.16 5.92
N THR A 62 4.02 -3.89 4.61
CA THR A 62 3.91 -4.95 3.57
C THR A 62 4.97 -6.03 3.75
N LEU A 63 6.24 -5.66 3.98
CA LEU A 63 7.32 -6.63 4.09
C LEU A 63 7.13 -7.58 5.27
N ALA A 64 6.72 -7.06 6.42
CA ALA A 64 6.49 -7.85 7.62
C ALA A 64 5.41 -8.91 7.40
N VAL A 65 4.28 -8.53 6.79
CA VAL A 65 3.20 -9.48 6.45
C VAL A 65 3.70 -10.53 5.44
N ALA A 66 4.43 -10.10 4.40
CA ALA A 66 4.96 -11.00 3.38
C ALA A 66 5.94 -12.03 3.95
N GLN A 67 6.81 -11.62 4.88
CA GLN A 67 7.75 -12.51 5.57
C GLN A 67 7.01 -13.55 6.42
N VAL A 68 6.01 -13.14 7.20
CA VAL A 68 5.19 -14.08 7.98
C VAL A 68 4.48 -15.08 7.06
N CYS A 69 3.85 -14.63 5.98
CA CYS A 69 3.20 -15.54 5.04
C CYS A 69 4.19 -16.53 4.41
N ARG A 70 5.40 -16.08 4.04
CA ARG A 70 6.47 -16.96 3.52
C ARG A 70 6.87 -18.01 4.54
N ASP A 71 7.11 -17.60 5.78
CA ASP A 71 7.58 -18.48 6.85
C ASP A 71 6.50 -19.52 7.22
N GLU A 72 5.22 -19.12 7.18
CA GLU A 72 4.04 -19.98 7.37
C GLU A 72 3.60 -20.74 6.09
N LYS A 73 4.35 -20.60 4.98
CA LYS A 73 4.06 -21.22 3.68
C LYS A 73 2.64 -20.92 3.17
N LYS A 74 2.14 -19.71 3.42
CA LYS A 74 0.85 -19.21 2.92
C LYS A 74 1.06 -18.42 1.62
N PRO A 75 0.22 -18.64 0.59
CA PRO A 75 0.19 -17.77 -0.58
C PRO A 75 -0.03 -16.32 -0.15
N PHE A 76 0.68 -15.40 -0.78
CA PHE A 76 0.64 -13.98 -0.45
C PHE A 76 0.55 -13.13 -1.71
N MET A 77 -0.34 -12.15 -1.67
CA MET A 77 -0.46 -11.09 -2.67
C MET A 77 -0.77 -9.79 -1.93
N ALA A 78 -0.01 -8.75 -2.24
CA ALA A 78 -0.31 -7.40 -1.77
C ALA A 78 -0.84 -6.56 -2.93
N VAL A 79 -1.79 -5.68 -2.61
CA VAL A 79 -2.33 -4.67 -3.53
C VAL A 79 -2.37 -3.35 -2.78
N ARG A 80 -1.73 -2.33 -3.33
CA ARG A 80 -1.70 -0.99 -2.75
C ARG A 80 -2.42 -0.01 -3.67
N ALA A 81 -3.47 0.63 -3.17
CA ALA A 81 -4.06 1.79 -3.80
C ALA A 81 -3.39 3.05 -3.23
N ILE A 82 -3.11 4.02 -4.10
CA ILE A 82 -2.36 5.23 -3.72
C ILE A 82 -3.35 6.28 -3.21
N SER A 83 -3.30 6.58 -1.91
CA SER A 83 -4.10 7.62 -1.26
C SER A 83 -3.50 9.01 -1.35
N ASP A 84 -2.17 9.08 -1.40
CA ASP A 84 -1.39 10.31 -1.51
C ASP A 84 -0.15 10.07 -2.36
N ASP A 85 0.17 11.03 -3.21
CA ASP A 85 1.21 10.91 -4.23
C ASP A 85 2.34 11.94 -4.01
N LEU A 86 3.12 12.19 -5.06
CA LEU A 86 4.21 13.17 -5.06
C LEU A 86 3.74 14.62 -5.29
N SER A 87 2.43 14.89 -5.39
CA SER A 87 1.93 16.24 -5.67
C SER A 87 1.86 17.15 -4.45
N SER A 88 1.84 16.58 -3.23
CA SER A 88 1.79 17.35 -1.99
C SER A 88 2.31 16.57 -0.79
N ASP A 89 2.81 17.32 0.20
CA ASP A 89 3.13 16.78 1.52
C ASP A 89 1.88 16.32 2.26
N LEU A 90 2.01 15.28 3.08
CA LEU A 90 1.00 14.95 4.07
C LEU A 90 1.00 16.01 5.20
N PRO A 91 -0.18 16.48 5.65
CA PRO A 91 -0.28 17.43 6.76
C PRO A 91 0.39 16.90 8.04
N PRO A 92 1.12 17.72 8.82
CA PRO A 92 1.71 17.31 10.10
C PRO A 92 0.73 16.68 11.09
N GLU A 93 -0.52 17.11 11.03
CA GLU A 93 -1.61 16.64 11.87
C GLU A 93 -1.91 15.15 11.65
N VAL A 94 -1.57 14.57 10.49
CA VAL A 94 -1.73 13.13 10.22
C VAL A 94 -0.97 12.27 11.25
N LEU A 95 0.22 12.70 11.68
CA LEU A 95 1.00 11.99 12.70
C LEU A 95 0.29 11.93 14.06
N THR A 96 -0.57 12.91 14.34
CA THR A 96 -1.34 12.94 15.60
C THR A 96 -2.58 12.05 15.57
N VAL A 97 -3.06 11.70 14.37
CA VAL A 97 -4.23 10.86 14.14
C VAL A 97 -3.84 9.38 13.98
N VAL A 98 -2.67 9.11 13.39
CA VAL A 98 -2.18 7.75 13.08
C VAL A 98 -1.32 7.14 14.21
N GLY A 99 -0.84 7.95 15.16
CA GLY A 99 -0.03 7.45 16.27
C GLY A 99 -0.83 6.70 17.34
N ASP A 100 -0.21 5.67 17.93
CA ASP A 100 -0.69 5.02 19.16
C ASP A 100 -0.71 6.05 20.30
N THR A 101 -1.90 6.57 20.68
CA THR A 101 -2.34 6.92 22.05
C THR A 101 -3.40 8.04 22.15
N GLY A 102 -4.57 7.70 22.73
CA GLY A 102 -5.31 8.53 23.70
C GLY A 102 -6.18 9.70 23.23
N VAL A 103 -7.37 9.82 23.85
CA VAL A 103 -8.36 10.92 23.72
C VAL A 103 -7.73 12.32 23.91
N MET A 104 -6.63 12.41 24.66
CA MET A 104 -5.94 13.67 24.98
C MET A 104 -5.24 14.31 23.76
N ARG A 105 -4.76 13.52 22.78
CA ARG A 105 -4.13 14.05 21.55
C ARG A 105 -5.18 14.48 20.51
N PHE A 106 -6.38 13.92 20.56
CA PHE A 106 -7.49 14.31 19.66
C PHE A 106 -7.93 15.76 19.88
N GLY A 107 -7.99 16.22 21.14
CA GLY A 107 -8.30 17.62 21.46
C GLY A 107 -7.20 18.59 20.99
N ALA A 108 -5.93 18.21 21.10
CA ALA A 108 -4.81 18.99 20.59
C ALA A 108 -4.77 19.01 19.05
N ALA A 109 -5.09 17.89 18.39
CA ALA A 109 -5.22 17.81 16.94
C ALA A 109 -6.36 18.71 16.41
N LEU A 110 -7.53 18.69 17.07
CA LEU A 110 -8.65 19.59 16.77
C LEU A 110 -8.29 21.06 17.01
N GLY A 111 -7.59 21.37 18.10
CA GLY A 111 -7.12 22.73 18.40
C GLY A 111 -6.07 23.25 17.41
N ALA A 112 -5.18 22.37 16.91
CA ALA A 112 -4.23 22.69 15.86
C ALA A 112 -4.92 22.92 14.50
N LEU A 113 -5.93 22.11 14.19
CA LEU A 113 -6.76 22.27 12.99
C LEU A 113 -7.51 23.60 12.98
N TRP A 114 -8.04 24.04 14.12
CA TRP A 114 -8.70 25.34 14.24
C TRP A 114 -7.75 26.51 13.94
N LYS A 115 -6.47 26.38 14.28
CA LYS A 115 -5.45 27.42 14.04
C LYS A 115 -4.92 27.47 12.61
N ARG A 116 -5.25 26.48 11.76
CA ARG A 116 -4.84 26.40 10.35
C ARG A 116 -5.99 25.94 9.44
N PRO A 117 -6.78 26.88 8.90
CA PRO A 117 -7.87 26.53 7.97
C PRO A 117 -7.39 25.85 6.68
N SER A 118 -6.14 26.05 6.27
CA SER A 118 -5.53 25.31 5.15
C SER A 118 -5.34 23.82 5.49
N SER A 119 -4.89 23.49 6.72
CA SER A 119 -4.73 22.09 7.17
C SER A 119 -6.05 21.32 7.13
N VAL A 120 -7.18 21.97 7.43
CA VAL A 120 -8.51 21.34 7.32
C VAL A 120 -8.81 20.97 5.88
N LYS A 121 -8.53 21.86 4.91
CA LYS A 121 -8.72 21.56 3.49
C LYS A 121 -7.83 20.41 3.02
N ASP A 122 -6.57 20.40 3.47
CA ASP A 122 -5.61 19.35 3.10
C ASP A 122 -6.03 17.99 3.66
N ILE A 123 -6.54 17.93 4.90
CA ILE A 123 -7.11 16.71 5.48
C ILE A 123 -8.37 16.25 4.73
N LEU A 124 -9.28 17.16 4.37
CA LEU A 124 -10.47 16.81 3.60
C LEU A 124 -10.11 16.26 2.22
N ARG A 125 -9.12 16.85 1.56
CA ARG A 125 -8.58 16.34 0.28
C ARG A 125 -7.92 14.98 0.43
N LEU A 126 -7.17 14.77 1.50
CA LEU A 126 -6.56 13.47 1.81
C LEU A 126 -7.64 12.40 2.05
N ARG A 127 -8.68 12.73 2.80
CA ARG A 127 -9.83 11.84 3.02
C ARG A 127 -10.51 11.47 1.71
N GLU A 128 -10.76 12.44 0.84
CA GLU A 128 -11.37 12.22 -0.47
C GLU A 128 -10.51 11.31 -1.34
N SER A 129 -9.20 11.57 -1.40
CA SER A 129 -8.25 10.76 -2.16
C SER A 129 -8.15 9.33 -1.61
N ALA A 130 -8.15 9.17 -0.29
CA ALA A 130 -8.21 7.86 0.36
C ALA A 130 -9.51 7.11 0.08
N HIS A 131 -10.65 7.81 0.03
CA HIS A 131 -11.94 7.19 -0.31
C HIS A 131 -11.95 6.69 -1.76
N GLN A 132 -11.51 7.52 -2.71
CA GLN A 132 -11.38 7.11 -4.12
C GLN A 132 -10.40 5.95 -4.30
N ALA A 133 -9.28 5.96 -3.56
CA ALA A 133 -8.32 4.86 -3.57
C ALA A 133 -8.95 3.57 -3.04
N ALA A 134 -9.74 3.63 -1.96
CA ALA A 134 -10.46 2.49 -1.41
C ALA A 134 -11.54 1.94 -2.36
N GLU A 135 -12.32 2.81 -3.02
CA GLU A 135 -13.30 2.37 -4.03
C GLU A 135 -12.64 1.65 -5.21
N ARG A 136 -11.54 2.21 -5.75
CA ARG A 136 -10.77 1.57 -6.81
C ARG A 136 -10.18 0.24 -6.37
N LEU A 137 -9.72 0.16 -5.12
CA LEU A 137 -9.23 -1.09 -4.55
C LEU A 137 -10.34 -2.13 -4.45
N ALA A 138 -11.53 -1.76 -3.98
CA ALA A 138 -12.67 -2.66 -3.88
C ALA A 138 -13.05 -3.24 -5.26
N ILE A 139 -13.20 -2.39 -6.27
CA ILE A 139 -13.51 -2.81 -7.66
C ILE A 139 -12.44 -3.79 -8.19
N PHE A 140 -11.16 -3.51 -7.91
CA PHE A 140 -10.08 -4.40 -8.31
C PHE A 140 -10.14 -5.74 -7.59
N LEU A 141 -10.39 -5.73 -6.28
CA LEU A 141 -10.44 -6.93 -5.44
C LEU A 141 -11.63 -7.83 -5.77
N ASP A 142 -12.78 -7.28 -6.17
CA ASP A 142 -13.92 -8.10 -6.62
C ASP A 142 -13.52 -9.04 -7.76
N GLY A 143 -12.77 -8.53 -8.74
CA GLY A 143 -12.23 -9.35 -9.85
C GLY A 143 -11.19 -10.37 -9.39
N VAL A 144 -10.29 -9.99 -8.48
CA VAL A 144 -9.27 -10.90 -7.93
C VAL A 144 -9.92 -12.04 -7.14
N ILE A 145 -10.89 -11.74 -6.28
CA ILE A 145 -11.56 -12.72 -5.44
C ILE A 145 -12.32 -13.75 -6.31
N ALA A 146 -13.00 -13.30 -7.36
CA ALA A 146 -13.67 -14.20 -8.30
C ALA A 146 -12.67 -15.19 -8.95
N GLN A 147 -11.54 -14.68 -9.47
CA GLN A 147 -10.51 -15.50 -10.10
C GLN A 147 -9.82 -16.46 -9.12
N LEU A 148 -9.57 -16.01 -7.88
CA LEU A 148 -9.00 -16.86 -6.83
C LEU A 148 -9.98 -17.98 -6.44
N HIS A 149 -11.26 -17.66 -6.30
CA HIS A 149 -12.28 -18.66 -6.02
C HIS A 149 -12.35 -19.72 -7.13
N GLU A 150 -12.39 -19.30 -8.40
CA GLU A 150 -12.34 -20.22 -9.55
C GLU A 150 -11.09 -21.11 -9.51
N THR A 151 -9.92 -20.54 -9.21
CA THR A 151 -8.66 -21.29 -9.15
C THR A 151 -8.63 -22.30 -8.00
N ILE A 152 -9.23 -21.97 -6.85
CA ILE A 152 -9.27 -22.85 -5.66
C ILE A 152 -10.32 -23.95 -5.81
N THR A 153 -11.44 -23.65 -6.49
CA THR A 153 -12.59 -24.58 -6.62
C THR A 153 -12.54 -25.43 -7.88
N SER A 154 -11.76 -25.06 -8.90
CA SER A 154 -11.54 -25.90 -10.09
C SER A 154 -10.71 -27.14 -9.70
N PRO A 155 -11.22 -28.37 -9.85
CA PRO A 155 -10.44 -29.58 -9.59
C PRO A 155 -9.22 -29.59 -10.51
N ALA A 156 -8.05 -29.86 -9.96
CA ALA A 156 -6.86 -30.14 -10.75
C ALA A 156 -7.19 -31.26 -11.76
N GLU A 157 -7.25 -30.92 -13.05
CA GLU A 157 -7.33 -31.90 -14.12
C GLU A 157 -6.10 -32.80 -14.00
N GLN A 158 -6.37 -34.08 -13.75
CA GLN A 158 -5.41 -35.15 -13.60
C GLN A 158 -4.57 -35.27 -14.87
N THR A 159 -3.25 -35.09 -14.77
CA THR A 159 -2.31 -35.68 -15.73
C THR A 159 -1.70 -36.93 -15.12
N GLU A 160 -2.34 -38.07 -15.31
CA GLU A 160 -1.65 -39.37 -15.26
C GLU A 160 -0.63 -39.42 -16.41
N PRO A 161 0.59 -39.94 -16.19
CA PRO A 161 1.52 -40.19 -17.28
C PRO A 161 1.05 -41.41 -18.10
N PRO A 162 1.23 -41.41 -19.44
CA PRO A 162 0.89 -42.57 -20.26
C PRO A 162 1.76 -43.78 -19.91
N ALA A 163 1.11 -44.95 -19.94
CA ALA A 163 1.66 -46.27 -19.62
C ALA A 163 2.81 -46.73 -20.52
#